data_AF-A0ABD0QGU0-F1
#
_entry.id   AF-A0ABD0QGU0-F1
#
_cell.length_a   1.000
_cell.length_b   1.000
_cell.length_c   1.000
_cell.angle_alpha   90.00
_cell.angle_beta   90.00
_cell.angle_gamma   90.00
#
_symmetry.space_group_name_H-M   'P 1'
#
loop_
_entity.id
_entity.type
_entity.pdbx_description
1 polymer ?
#
loop_
_entity_poly.entity_id
_entity_poly.type
_entity_poly.pdbx_seq_one_letter_code
_entity_poly.pdbx_strand_id
1 'polypeptide(L)' 'GTPLSWWVDRRGEKRTYWGGFQPGVQQCSCGLEENCADLNYFCNCDADRVS' A
#
# COMPACT_ATOMS: atom_id res chain seq x y z
N GLY A 1 -2.46 7.08 8.50
CA GLY A 1 -3.26 5.94 8.97
C GLY A 1 -2.35 4.77 9.25
N THR A 2 -2.76 3.86 10.12
CA THR A 2 -2.15 2.54 10.23
C THR A 2 -2.42 1.79 8.92
N PRO A 3 -1.42 1.19 8.26
CA PRO A 3 -1.63 0.48 7.00
C PRO A 3 -2.64 -0.65 7.19
N LEU A 4 -3.72 -0.65 6.40
CA LEU A 4 -4.77 -1.67 6.48
C LEU A 4 -4.40 -2.94 5.68
N SER A 5 -3.39 -2.86 4.82
CA SER A 5 -2.93 -3.99 4.01
C SER A 5 -1.40 -4.17 4.04
N TRP A 6 -0.97 -5.42 3.99
CA TRP A 6 0.43 -5.83 3.94
C TRP A 6 0.55 -7.07 3.04
N TRP A 7 1.70 -7.24 2.40
CA TRP A 7 2.08 -8.49 1.75
C TRP A 7 3.19 -9.18 2.55
N VAL A 8 3.38 -10.47 2.32
CA VAL A 8 4.42 -11.26 2.98
C VAL A 8 5.52 -11.53 1.96
N ASP A 9 6.75 -11.12 2.27
CA ASP A 9 7.87 -11.37 1.38
C ASP A 9 8.37 -12.82 1.43
N ARG A 10 9.36 -13.15 0.59
CA ARG A 10 9.92 -14.51 0.52
C ARG A 10 10.57 -14.97 1.83
N ARG A 11 10.90 -14.05 2.74
CA ARG A 11 11.46 -14.34 4.07
C ARG A 11 10.37 -14.45 5.14
N GLY A 12 9.10 -14.27 4.78
CA GLY A 12 7.99 -14.28 5.73
C GLY A 12 7.77 -12.94 6.43
N GLU A 13 8.47 -11.88 6.02
CA GLU A 13 8.35 -10.57 6.67
C GLU A 13 7.14 -9.82 6.11
N LYS A 14 6.33 -9.23 7.02
CA LYS A 14 5.25 -8.34 6.61
C LYS A 14 5.84 -7.06 6.02
N ARG A 15 5.46 -6.75 4.79
CA ARG A 15 5.83 -5.54 4.08
C ARG A 15 4.60 -4.69 3.82
N THR A 16 4.72 -3.41 4.13
CA THR A 16 3.68 -2.40 3.93
C THR A 16 4.03 -1.43 2.79
N TYR A 17 4.99 -1.82 1.94
CA TYR A 17 5.51 -1.02 0.82
C TYR A 17 5.81 -1.93 -0.37
N TRP A 18 5.70 -1.42 -1.60
CA TRP A 18 6.02 -2.20 -2.81
C TRP A 18 7.48 -2.02 -3.25
N GLY A 19 7.97 -3.00 -4.03
CA GLY A 19 9.39 -3.24 -4.33
C GLY A 19 10.25 -1.99 -4.59
N GLY A 20 11.40 -1.92 -3.92
CA GLY A 20 12.40 -0.85 -4.10
C GLY A 20 12.22 0.38 -3.20
N PHE A 21 11.06 0.56 -2.57
CA PHE A 21 10.81 1.70 -1.67
C PHE A 21 11.28 1.44 -0.24
N GLN A 22 11.58 2.53 0.48
CA GLN A 22 12.00 2.48 1.88
C GLN A 22 10.80 2.15 2.79
N PRO A 23 11.03 1.42 3.89
CA PRO A 23 10.03 1.25 4.95
C PRO A 23 9.53 2.61 5.44
N GLY A 24 8.21 2.78 5.52
CA GLY A 24 7.58 4.04 5.95
C GLY A 24 6.93 4.82 4.80
N VAL A 25 7.32 4.55 3.55
CA VAL A 25 6.57 5.02 2.39
C VAL A 25 5.50 3.97 2.10
N GLN A 26 4.26 4.23 2.56
CA GLN A 26 3.09 3.36 2.35
C GLN A 26 2.63 3.41 0.88
N GLN A 27 3.53 3.13 -0.07
CA GLN A 27 3.23 3.17 -1.50
C GLN A 27 3.03 1.76 -2.05
N CYS A 28 1.94 1.59 -2.77
CA CYS A 28 1.70 0.42 -3.60
C CYS A 28 1.58 0.78 -5.08
N SER A 29 1.47 -0.25 -5.92
CA SER A 29 1.48 -0.11 -7.39
C SER A 29 0.60 1.05 -7.87
N CYS A 30 -0.63 1.16 -7.35
CA CYS A 30 -1.54 2.20 -7.81
C CYS A 30 -1.10 3.63 -7.45
N GLY A 31 -0.39 3.79 -6.33
CA GLY A 31 0.16 5.07 -5.89
C GLY A 31 1.42 5.47 -6.65
N LEU A 32 2.05 4.52 -7.37
CA LEU A 32 3.16 4.79 -8.29
C LEU A 32 2.66 5.10 -9.70
N GLU A 33 1.60 4.41 -10.12
CA GLU A 33 0.97 4.59 -11.43
C GLU A 33 -0.07 5.73 -11.44
N GLU A 34 -0.29 6.39 -10.29
CA GLU A 34 -1.30 7.43 -10.07
C GLU A 34 -2.71 7.01 -10.52
N ASN A 35 -3.03 5.72 -10.34
CA ASN A 35 -4.28 5.11 -10.78
C ASN A 35 -5.10 4.49 -9.64
N CYS A 36 -4.82 4.87 -8.38
CA CYS A 36 -5.62 4.41 -7.24
C CYS A 36 -7.08 4.84 -7.39
N ALA A 37 -8.00 4.02 -6.87
CA ALA A 37 -9.44 4.27 -6.89
C ALA A 37 -9.86 5.52 -6.08
N ASP A 38 -8.96 6.01 -5.23
CA ASP A 38 -9.05 7.26 -4.51
C ASP A 38 -7.64 7.85 -4.35
N LEU A 39 -7.38 8.99 -4.99
CA LEU A 39 -6.06 9.63 -4.99
C LEU A 39 -5.69 10.25 -3.62
N ASN A 40 -6.62 10.30 -2.66
CA ASN A 40 -6.30 10.70 -1.28
C ASN A 40 -5.58 9.59 -0.50
N TYR A 41 -5.53 8.38 -1.06
CA TYR A 41 -4.88 7.23 -0.45
C TYR A 41 -3.75 6.71 -1.35
N PHE A 42 -2.65 6.33 -0.72
CA PHE A 42 -1.51 5.75 -1.43
C PHE A 42 -1.74 4.28 -1.81
N CYS A 43 -2.77 3.65 -1.22
CA CYS A 43 -3.23 2.31 -1.54
C CYS A 43 -4.74 2.15 -1.55
N ASN A 44 -5.22 1.35 -2.49
CA ASN A 44 -6.64 1.04 -2.65
C ASN A 44 -7.25 0.40 -1.39
N CYS A 45 -6.49 -0.44 -0.68
CA CYS A 45 -6.96 -1.08 0.54
C CYS A 45 -7.07 -0.11 1.73
N ASP A 46 -6.36 1.02 1.70
CA ASP A 46 -6.47 2.06 2.73
C ASP A 46 -7.65 2.98 2.47
N ALA A 47 -8.13 3.05 1.21
CA ALA A 47 -9.38 3.67 0.83
C ALA A 47 -10.57 2.77 1.22
N ASP A 48 -10.62 2.33 2.48
CA ASP A 48 -11.65 1.45 3.03
C ASP A 48 -13.02 2.12 2.91
N ARG A 49 -13.66 1.91 1.76
CA ARG A 49 -15.03 2.29 1.49
C ARG A 49 -15.87 1.18 2.10
N VAL A 50 -16.41 1.44 3.29
CA VAL A 50 -17.47 0.63 3.88
C VAL A 50 -18.55 0.45 2.81
N SER A 51 -18.66 -0.76 2.25
CA SER A 51 -19.82 -1.19 1.48
C SER A 51 -20.88 -1.73 2.42
#